data_AF-A0A534NR42-F1
#
_entry.id   AF-A0A534NR42-F1
#
_cell.length_a   1.000
_cell.length_b   1.000
_cell.length_c   1.000
_cell.angle_alpha   90.00
_cell.angle_beta   90.00
_cell.angle_gamma   90.00
#
_symmetry.space_group_name_H-M   'P 1'
#
loop_
_entity.id
_entity.type
_entity.pdbx_description
1 polymer ?
#
loop_
_entity_poly.entity_id
_entity_poly.type
_entity_poly.pdbx_seq_one_letter_code
_entity_poly.pdbx_strand_id
1 'polypeptide(L)'
;MGTRTGSRPRGSVRPMLRDLTGEERAAYFRGIQPIWGGGLSEDRFQMFQRRLADAPEARERYRLLGWFVNGTLTAAMKAYDLRATCAARPLRVLGVGAVFTPPEQRRRGHAAAMLRAV
;
A
#
# COMPACT_ATOMS: atom_id res chain seq x y z
N MET A 1 -11.21 22.81 -46.57
CA MET A 1 -11.97 22.79 -45.29
C MET A 1 -11.50 21.57 -44.49
N GLY A 2 -10.47 21.73 -43.66
CA GLY A 2 -9.85 20.62 -42.91
C GLY A 2 -10.45 20.51 -41.52
N THR A 3 -11.10 19.40 -41.22
CA THR A 3 -11.62 19.08 -39.88
C THR A 3 -10.46 18.67 -38.98
N ARG A 4 -10.00 19.60 -38.15
CA ARG A 4 -9.03 19.34 -37.08
C ARG A 4 -9.73 18.53 -35.99
N THR A 5 -9.47 17.23 -35.94
CA THR A 5 -9.91 16.34 -34.87
C THR A 5 -9.30 16.83 -33.55
N GLY A 6 -10.15 17.36 -32.67
CA GLY A 6 -9.74 17.81 -31.34
C GLY A 6 -9.24 16.64 -30.51
N SER A 7 -7.93 16.58 -30.33
CA SER A 7 -7.27 15.78 -29.28
C SER A 7 -7.88 16.17 -27.93
N ARG A 8 -8.67 15.27 -27.32
CA ARG A 8 -9.07 15.41 -25.90
C ARG A 8 -7.81 15.63 -25.05
N PRO A 9 -7.82 16.53 -24.06
CA PRO A 9 -6.68 16.68 -23.17
C PRO A 9 -6.46 15.33 -22.48
N ARG A 10 -5.24 14.78 -22.58
CA ARG A 10 -4.84 13.62 -21.78
C ARG A 10 -4.99 14.04 -20.32
N GLY A 11 -6.04 13.57 -19.65
CA GLY A 11 -6.27 13.85 -18.23
C GLY A 11 -4.99 13.58 -17.46
N SER A 12 -4.57 14.53 -16.61
CA SER A 12 -3.28 14.42 -15.92
C SER A 12 -3.24 13.11 -15.12
N VAL A 13 -2.27 12.25 -15.44
CA VAL A 13 -1.95 11.05 -14.66
C VAL A 13 -1.59 11.51 -13.26
N ARG A 14 -2.52 11.35 -12.30
CA ARG A 14 -2.28 11.73 -10.91
C ARG A 14 -2.03 10.49 -10.08
N PRO A 15 -0.80 10.33 -9.55
CA PRO A 15 -0.59 9.32 -8.54
C PRO A 15 -1.36 9.68 -7.27
N MET A 16 -1.81 8.67 -6.53
CA MET A 16 -2.56 8.86 -5.29
C MET A 16 -2.18 7.81 -4.26
N LEU A 17 -1.94 8.25 -3.02
CA LEU A 17 -1.82 7.40 -1.85
C LEU A 17 -3.17 7.34 -1.12
N ARG A 18 -3.70 6.14 -0.87
CA ARG A 18 -4.93 5.95 -0.09
C ARG A 18 -5.01 4.58 0.55
N ASP A 19 -5.94 4.41 1.48
CA ASP A 19 -6.23 3.09 2.06
C ASP A 19 -6.72 2.10 0.99
N LEU A 20 -6.28 0.85 1.13
CA LEU A 20 -6.76 -0.28 0.35
C LEU A 20 -8.12 -0.75 0.88
N THR A 21 -9.01 -1.10 -0.04
CA THR A 21 -10.36 -1.56 0.27
C THR A 21 -10.67 -2.90 -0.41
N GLY A 22 -11.59 -3.69 0.15
CA GLY A 22 -12.11 -4.92 -0.45
C GLY A 22 -11.06 -5.79 -1.15
N GLU A 23 -11.22 -5.95 -2.46
CA GLU A 23 -10.35 -6.76 -3.32
C GLU A 23 -8.91 -6.26 -3.41
N GLU A 24 -8.67 -4.96 -3.23
CA GLU A 24 -7.30 -4.41 -3.25
C GLU A 24 -6.48 -4.90 -2.07
N ARG A 25 -7.11 -5.04 -0.89
CA ARG A 25 -6.49 -5.66 0.29
C ARG A 25 -6.18 -7.12 0.02
N ALA A 26 -7.13 -7.85 -0.58
CA ALA A 26 -6.96 -9.25 -0.91
C ALA A 26 -5.80 -9.44 -1.89
N ALA A 27 -5.78 -8.68 -3.00
CA ALA A 27 -4.72 -8.70 -3.99
C ALA A 27 -3.34 -8.39 -3.39
N TYR A 28 -3.24 -7.41 -2.50
CA TYR A 28 -2.02 -7.15 -1.75
C TYR A 28 -1.58 -8.37 -0.92
N PHE A 29 -2.48 -8.97 -0.15
CA PHE A 29 -2.14 -10.13 0.67
C PHE A 29 -1.74 -11.35 -0.15
N ARG A 30 -2.42 -11.62 -1.28
CA ARG A 30 -2.00 -12.64 -2.25
C ARG A 30 -0.59 -12.40 -2.76
N GLY A 31 -0.26 -11.15 -3.09
CA GLY A 31 1.06 -10.77 -3.60
C GLY A 31 2.18 -10.94 -2.58
N ILE A 32 1.94 -10.65 -1.30
CA ILE A 32 2.97 -10.73 -0.26
C ILE A 32 3.08 -12.13 0.38
N GLN A 33 2.06 -12.97 0.28
CA GLN A 33 2.04 -14.29 0.91
C GLN A 33 3.21 -15.20 0.47
N PRO A 34 3.60 -15.27 -0.81
CA PRO A 34 4.75 -16.10 -1.20
C PRO A 34 6.09 -15.68 -0.57
N ILE A 35 6.18 -14.42 -0.10
CA ILE A 35 7.41 -13.84 0.46
C ILE A 35 7.37 -13.88 2.00
N TRP A 36 6.22 -13.55 2.58
CA TRP A 36 6.06 -13.30 4.01
C TRP A 36 5.05 -14.25 4.69
N GLY A 37 4.57 -15.25 3.95
CA GLY A 37 3.49 -16.14 4.39
C GLY A 37 3.89 -17.17 5.43
N GLY A 38 5.20 -17.40 5.63
CA GLY A 38 5.70 -18.33 6.64
C GLY A 38 5.16 -19.76 6.48
N GLY A 39 4.90 -20.20 5.24
CA GLY A 39 4.34 -21.52 4.93
C GLY A 39 2.83 -21.64 5.10
N LEU A 40 2.12 -20.58 5.50
CA LEU A 40 0.65 -20.58 5.51
C LEU A 40 0.10 -20.64 4.09
N SER A 41 -0.98 -21.39 3.88
CA SER A 41 -1.78 -21.26 2.65
C SER A 41 -2.32 -19.84 2.51
N GLU A 42 -2.68 -19.44 1.29
CA GLU A 42 -3.19 -18.10 1.01
C GLU A 42 -4.36 -17.71 1.93
N ASP A 43 -5.39 -18.55 2.02
CA ASP A 43 -6.57 -18.29 2.85
C ASP A 43 -6.22 -18.12 4.34
N ARG A 44 -5.31 -18.98 4.84
CA ARG A 44 -4.86 -18.92 6.24
C ARG A 44 -4.04 -17.66 6.49
N PHE A 45 -3.18 -17.28 5.56
CA PHE A 45 -2.42 -16.04 5.65
C PHE A 45 -3.33 -14.81 5.64
N GLN A 46 -4.30 -14.75 4.71
CA GLN A 46 -5.25 -13.64 4.67
C GLN A 46 -6.11 -13.57 5.94
N MET A 47 -6.56 -14.71 6.46
CA MET A 47 -7.30 -14.77 7.73
C MET A 47 -6.45 -14.26 8.89
N PHE A 48 -5.20 -14.71 8.98
CA PHE A 48 -4.25 -14.24 9.99
C PHE A 48 -4.04 -12.73 9.89
N GLN A 49 -3.85 -12.21 8.67
CA GLN A 49 -3.66 -10.78 8.44
C GLN A 49 -4.90 -9.94 8.81
N ARG A 50 -6.12 -10.45 8.62
CA ARG A 50 -7.35 -9.81 9.09
C ARG A 50 -7.39 -9.76 10.62
N ARG A 51 -7.13 -10.89 11.29
CA ARG A 51 -7.09 -10.96 12.76
C ARG A 51 -6.10 -9.97 13.38
N LEU A 52 -4.92 -9.80 12.77
CA LEU A 52 -3.95 -8.80 13.22
C LEU A 52 -4.45 -7.36 13.03
N ALA A 53 -5.17 -7.07 11.94
CA ALA A 53 -5.72 -5.75 11.68
C ALA A 53 -6.90 -5.40 12.61
N ASP A 54 -7.64 -6.41 13.05
CA ASP A 54 -8.81 -6.27 13.94
C ASP A 54 -8.43 -6.33 15.43
N ALA A 55 -7.16 -6.60 15.75
CA ALA A 55 -6.68 -6.66 17.12
C ALA A 55 -6.77 -5.28 17.81
N PRO A 56 -7.07 -5.22 19.13
CA PRO A 56 -7.15 -3.96 19.86
C PRO A 56 -5.91 -3.06 19.71
N GLU A 57 -4.73 -3.66 19.64
CA GLU A 57 -3.45 -2.97 19.47
C GLU A 57 -3.31 -2.28 18.11
N ALA A 58 -4.03 -2.76 17.09
CA ALA A 58 -4.03 -2.21 15.75
C ALA A 58 -5.06 -1.09 15.56
N ARG A 59 -6.04 -0.97 16.45
CA ARG A 59 -7.11 0.03 16.37
C ARG A 59 -6.54 1.44 16.26
N GLU A 60 -6.97 2.16 15.24
CA GLU A 60 -6.57 3.55 14.92
C GLU A 60 -5.06 3.73 14.61
N ARG A 61 -4.26 2.66 14.69
CA ARG A 61 -2.81 2.69 14.48
C ARG A 61 -2.41 1.99 13.20
N TYR A 62 -3.12 0.96 12.78
CA TYR A 62 -2.82 0.18 11.58
C TYR A 62 -3.59 0.68 10.37
N ARG A 63 -2.88 0.89 9.26
CA ARG A 63 -3.44 1.19 7.94
C ARG A 63 -2.76 0.35 6.89
N LEU A 64 -3.50 0.04 5.82
CA LEU A 64 -2.95 -0.61 4.64
C LEU A 64 -3.07 0.35 3.47
N LEU A 65 -1.95 0.94 3.06
CA LEU A 65 -1.90 2.01 2.06
C LEU A 65 -1.46 1.47 0.70
N GLY A 66 -2.07 2.00 -0.35
CA GLY A 66 -1.74 1.72 -1.74
C GLY A 66 -1.37 2.99 -2.51
N TRP A 67 -0.40 2.85 -3.40
CA TRP A 67 0.00 3.82 -4.40
C TRP A 67 -0.64 3.50 -5.74
N PHE A 68 -1.53 4.38 -6.18
CA PHE A 68 -2.28 4.22 -7.40
C PHE A 68 -1.74 5.14 -8.49
N VAL A 69 -1.56 4.60 -9.70
CA VAL A 69 -1.25 5.37 -10.90
C VAL A 69 -2.30 5.02 -11.95
N ASN A 70 -3.06 6.02 -12.42
CA ASN A 70 -4.18 5.80 -13.36
C ASN A 70 -5.19 4.75 -12.89
N GLY A 71 -5.49 4.73 -11.59
CA GLY A 71 -6.41 3.75 -10.99
C GLY A 71 -5.83 2.36 -10.77
N THR A 72 -4.61 2.08 -11.25
CA THR A 72 -3.93 0.81 -11.01
C THR A 72 -3.14 0.84 -9.70
N LEU A 73 -3.29 -0.18 -8.86
CA LEU A 73 -2.44 -0.38 -7.68
C LEU A 73 -1.03 -0.77 -8.12
N THR A 74 -0.04 0.08 -7.86
CA THR A 74 1.34 -0.10 -8.32
C THR A 74 2.34 -0.39 -7.20
N ALA A 75 2.04 0.02 -5.97
CA ALA A 75 2.76 -0.39 -4.78
C ALA A 75 1.82 -0.32 -3.57
N ALA A 76 2.14 -1.03 -2.49
CA ALA A 76 1.38 -0.97 -1.25
C ALA A 76 2.27 -1.26 -0.04
N MET A 77 1.83 -0.83 1.14
CA MET A 77 2.52 -1.07 2.41
C MET A 77 1.56 -1.09 3.58
N LYS A 78 2.00 -1.72 4.67
CA LYS A 78 1.42 -1.53 5.99
C LYS A 78 2.03 -0.28 6.62
N ALA A 79 1.19 0.55 7.22
CA ALA A 79 1.58 1.75 7.94
C ALA A 79 1.06 1.66 9.39
N TYR A 80 1.90 2.07 10.33
CA TYR A 80 1.63 1.99 11.76
C TYR A 80 1.90 3.35 12.42
N ASP A 81 0.90 3.96 13.05
CA ASP A 81 1.12 5.11 13.93
C ASP A 81 1.56 4.60 15.31
N LEU A 82 2.84 4.80 15.61
CA LEU A 82 3.49 4.30 16.82
C LEU A 82 3.96 5.45 17.70
N ARG A 83 4.05 5.17 18.99
CA ARG A 83 4.69 6.04 19.97
C ARG A 83 5.98 5.37 20.44
N ALA A 84 7.06 6.12 20.48
CA ALA A 84 8.37 5.64 20.92
C ALA A 84 9.03 6.65 21.86
N THR A 85 10.17 6.28 22.43
CA THR A 85 11.04 7.20 23.16
C THR A 85 12.48 7.07 22.66
N CYS A 86 13.21 8.18 22.60
CA CYS A 86 14.64 8.21 22.29
C CYS A 86 15.34 9.21 23.20
N ALA A 87 16.34 8.77 23.96
CA ALA A 87 17.01 9.58 24.98
C ALA A 87 16.00 10.29 25.90
N ALA A 88 15.05 9.52 26.46
CA ALA A 88 13.95 9.98 27.31
C ALA A 88 12.96 10.98 26.68
N ARG A 89 13.07 11.29 25.38
CA ARG A 89 12.13 12.17 24.67
C ARG A 89 11.05 11.36 23.95
N PRO A 90 9.75 11.70 24.09
CA PRO A 90 8.69 11.03 23.36
C PRO A 90 8.73 11.36 21.87
N LEU A 91 8.45 10.38 21.03
CA LEU A 91 8.42 10.48 19.57
C LEU A 91 7.11 9.90 19.03
N ARG A 92 6.59 10.54 17.96
CA ARG A 92 5.64 9.91 17.05
C ARG A 92 6.43 9.28 15.91
N VAL A 93 6.13 8.02 15.60
CA VAL A 93 6.87 7.22 14.63
C VAL A 93 5.88 6.61 13.65
N LEU A 94 6.12 6.83 12.35
CA LEU A 94 5.44 6.08 11.31
C LEU A 94 6.21 4.77 11.07
N GLY A 95 5.69 3.66 11.58
CA GLY A 95 6.19 2.34 11.23
C GLY A 95 5.76 1.99 9.81
N VAL A 96 6.69 1.47 9.01
CA VAL A 96 6.41 0.99 7.65
C VAL A 96 6.77 -0.49 7.56
N GLY A 97 5.85 -1.31 7.07
CA GLY A 97 6.05 -2.76 6.96
C GLY A 97 5.56 -3.31 5.63
N ALA A 98 6.16 -4.43 5.22
CA ALA A 98 5.73 -5.24 4.08
C ALA A 98 5.45 -4.40 2.81
N VAL A 99 6.39 -3.51 2.46
CA VAL A 99 6.36 -2.77 1.21
C VAL A 99 6.39 -3.76 0.06
N PHE A 100 5.43 -3.64 -0.85
CA PHE A 100 5.27 -4.54 -1.97
C PHE A 100 4.99 -3.79 -3.27
N THR A 101 5.53 -4.31 -4.36
CA THR A 101 5.26 -3.86 -5.72
C THR A 101 4.98 -5.12 -6.55
N PRO A 102 3.79 -5.23 -7.19
CA PRO A 102 3.48 -6.34 -8.09
C PRO A 102 4.60 -6.53 -9.11
N PRO A 103 4.99 -7.78 -9.45
CA PRO A 103 6.12 -8.07 -10.33
C PRO A 103 6.16 -7.22 -11.62
N GLU A 104 5.03 -7.08 -12.29
CA GLU A 104 4.82 -6.32 -13.52
C GLU A 104 5.03 -4.81 -13.38
N GLN A 105 4.98 -4.29 -12.16
CA GLN A 105 5.19 -2.87 -11.83
C GLN A 105 6.58 -2.59 -11.25
N ARG A 106 7.45 -3.59 -11.08
CA ARG A 106 8.79 -3.41 -10.51
C ARG A 106 9.70 -2.61 -11.45
N ARG A 107 10.79 -2.07 -10.86
CA ARG A 107 11.82 -1.27 -11.56
C ARG A 107 11.34 0.07 -12.15
N ARG A 108 10.12 0.51 -11.80
CA ARG A 108 9.52 1.80 -12.23
C ARG A 108 9.54 2.87 -11.14
N GLY A 109 10.10 2.58 -9.97
CA GLY A 109 10.19 3.53 -8.85
C GLY A 109 8.92 3.72 -8.03
N HIS A 110 7.85 2.94 -8.26
CA HIS A 110 6.57 3.09 -7.55
C HIS A 110 6.68 2.99 -6.03
N ALA A 111 7.41 2.02 -5.49
CA ALA A 111 7.62 1.92 -4.04
C ALA A 111 8.35 3.15 -3.47
N ALA A 112 9.37 3.64 -4.16
CA ALA A 112 10.10 4.85 -3.72
C ALA A 112 9.23 6.10 -3.80
N ALA A 113 8.40 6.25 -4.83
CA ALA A 113 7.44 7.35 -4.94
C ALA A 113 6.38 7.29 -3.83
N MET A 114 5.84 6.10 -3.54
CA MET A 114 4.91 5.87 -2.43
C MET A 114 5.50 6.27 -1.09
N LEU A 115 6.74 5.85 -0.79
CA LEU A 115 7.42 6.14 0.47
C LEU A 115 7.77 7.63 0.65
N ARG A 116 7.95 8.39 -0.43
CA ARG A 116 8.16 9.85 -0.36
C ARG A 116 6.86 10.63 -0.14
N ALA A 117 5.72 10.00 -0.37
CA ALA A 117 4.40 10.64 -0.27
C ALA A 117 3.75 10.49 1.12
N VAL A 118 4.45 9.83 2.07
CA VAL A 118 4.03 9.70 3.47
C VAL A 118 4.82 10.61 4.40
#